data_AF-L0DSY2-F1
#
_entry.id   AF-L0DSY2-F1
#
_cell.length_a   1.000
_cell.length_b   1.000
_cell.length_c   1.000
_cell.angle_alpha   90.00
_cell.angle_beta   90.00
_cell.angle_gamma   90.00
#
_symmetry.space_group_name_H-M   'P 1'
#
loop_
_entity.id
_entity.type
_entity.pdbx_description
1 polymer ?
#
loop_
_entity_poly.entity_id
_entity_poly.type
_entity_poly.pdbx_seq_one_letter_code
_entity_poly.pdbx_strand_id
1 'polypeptide(L)'
;MSLTPIDWRPDAAKLAQFSKITMVFLAMGVAPLAYLRGRPTLAAACWVAAVTCRLIGAWRPTALKPVYLGLTLATWPIGWVISHLALGIVYYGVITPIALVFRLLGRDAMPRRFDRDAPTYWEPYDPDHGLDRYLRQF
;
A
#
# COMPACT_ATOMS: atom_id res chain seq x y z
N MET A 1 7.29 -3.75 5.83
CA MET A 1 6.53 -3.58 4.56
C MET A 1 7.53 -3.55 3.42
N SER A 2 7.64 -4.62 2.63
CA SER A 2 8.44 -4.54 1.40
C SER A 2 7.68 -3.65 0.42
N LEU A 3 8.27 -2.51 0.04
CA LEU A 3 7.82 -1.76 -1.13
C LEU A 3 7.79 -2.74 -2.29
N THR A 4 6.64 -2.90 -2.94
CA THR A 4 6.51 -3.81 -4.07
C THR A 4 7.58 -3.43 -5.10
N PRO A 5 8.50 -4.35 -5.45
CA PRO A 5 9.55 -4.02 -6.40
C PRO A 5 8.90 -3.66 -7.73
N ILE A 6 9.35 -2.55 -8.34
CA ILE A 6 8.86 -2.12 -9.63
C ILE A 6 9.18 -3.21 -10.65
N ASP A 7 8.14 -3.71 -11.31
CA ASP A 7 8.29 -4.72 -12.36
C ASP A 7 8.76 -4.05 -13.67
N TRP A 8 10.06 -4.09 -13.92
CA TRP A 8 10.70 -3.51 -15.10
C TRP A 8 10.41 -4.28 -16.40
N ARG A 9 9.88 -5.50 -16.31
CA ARG A 9 9.54 -6.36 -17.46
C ARG A 9 8.09 -6.87 -17.31
N PRO A 10 7.11 -5.96 -17.39
CA PRO A 10 5.71 -6.34 -17.29
C PRO A 10 5.35 -7.30 -18.43
N ASP A 11 4.66 -8.38 -18.07
CA ASP A 11 4.12 -9.34 -19.03
C ASP A 11 3.08 -8.67 -19.97
N ALA A 12 2.91 -9.23 -21.16
CA ALA A 12 1.97 -8.72 -22.16
C ALA A 12 0.52 -8.67 -21.63
N ALA A 13 0.15 -9.63 -20.77
CA ALA A 13 -1.17 -9.64 -20.11
C ALA A 13 -1.38 -8.42 -19.19
N LYS A 14 -0.34 -8.02 -18.43
CA LYS A 14 -0.41 -6.84 -17.54
C LYS A 14 -0.59 -5.55 -18.35
N LEU A 15 0.14 -5.42 -19.46
CA LEU A 15 0.04 -4.27 -20.37
C LEU A 15 -1.33 -4.22 -21.07
N ALA A 16 -1.88 -5.37 -21.47
CA ALA A 16 -3.22 -5.46 -22.02
C ALA A 16 -4.29 -5.08 -20.97
N GLN A 17 -4.14 -5.53 -19.72
CA GLN A 17 -5.03 -5.15 -18.62
C GLN A 17 -4.94 -3.65 -18.33
N PHE A 18 -3.74 -3.07 -18.32
CA PHE A 18 -3.53 -1.63 -18.16
C PHE A 18 -4.30 -0.83 -19.23
N SER A 19 -4.30 -1.28 -20.49
CA SER A 19 -5.07 -0.63 -21.55
C SER A 19 -6.59 -0.64 -21.29
N LYS A 20 -7.13 -1.74 -20.74
CA LYS A 20 -8.56 -1.85 -20.40
C LYS A 20 -8.92 -0.90 -19.26
N ILE A 21 -8.10 -0.87 -18.20
CA ILE A 21 -8.32 0.02 -17.04
C ILE A 21 -8.24 1.47 -17.48
N THR A 22 -7.22 1.83 -18.28
CA THR A 22 -7.03 3.20 -18.78
C THR A 22 -8.19 3.62 -19.67
N MET A 23 -8.70 2.73 -20.53
CA MET A 23 -9.90 2.97 -21.33
C MET A 23 -11.11 3.28 -20.45
N VAL A 24 -11.40 2.44 -19.45
CA VAL A 24 -12.55 2.64 -18.54
C VAL A 24 -12.40 3.97 -17.78
N PHE A 25 -11.20 4.25 -17.26
CA PHE A 25 -10.93 5.48 -16.51
C PHE A 25 -11.14 6.75 -17.36
N LEU A 26 -10.61 6.77 -18.59
CA LEU A 26 -10.75 7.92 -19.50
C LEU A 26 -12.18 8.05 -20.04
N ALA A 27 -12.82 6.94 -20.44
CA ALA A 27 -14.11 6.93 -21.11
C ALA A 27 -15.30 7.12 -20.14
N MET A 28 -15.26 6.50 -18.96
CA MET A 28 -16.34 6.59 -17.96
C MET A 28 -16.07 7.62 -16.88
N GLY A 29 -14.81 7.92 -16.57
CA GLY A 29 -14.44 8.90 -15.55
C GLY A 29 -14.23 10.30 -16.12
N VAL A 30 -13.16 10.47 -16.89
CA VAL A 30 -12.67 11.80 -17.28
C VAL A 30 -13.52 12.45 -18.37
N ALA A 31 -13.90 11.70 -19.41
CA ALA A 31 -14.64 12.25 -20.55
C ALA A 31 -16.05 12.78 -20.18
N PRO A 32 -16.87 12.06 -19.38
CA PRO A 32 -18.17 12.58 -18.95
C PRO A 32 -18.03 13.79 -18.02
N LEU A 33 -17.03 13.78 -17.12
CA LEU A 33 -16.77 14.92 -16.24
C LEU A 33 -16.33 16.17 -17.03
N ALA A 34 -15.52 16.00 -18.08
CA ALA A 34 -15.12 17.09 -18.97
C ALA A 34 -16.30 17.63 -19.78
N TYR A 35 -17.21 16.75 -20.21
CA TYR A 35 -18.43 17.13 -20.90
C TYR A 35 -19.37 17.94 -19.99
N LEU A 36 -19.59 17.47 -18.75
CA LEU A 36 -20.40 18.18 -17.75
C LEU A 36 -19.81 19.54 -17.35
N ARG A 37 -18.48 19.71 -17.47
CA ARG A 37 -17.78 20.99 -17.26
C ARG A 37 -17.76 21.90 -18.49
N GLY A 38 -18.50 21.55 -19.54
CA GLY A 38 -18.63 22.37 -20.76
C GLY A 38 -17.37 22.39 -21.62
N ARG A 39 -16.48 21.40 -21.50
CA ARG A 39 -15.24 21.30 -22.28
C ARG A 39 -15.31 20.13 -23.28
N PRO A 40 -16.09 20.25 -24.37
CA PRO A 40 -16.36 19.14 -25.29
C PRO A 40 -15.12 18.68 -26.06
N THR A 41 -14.18 19.59 -26.35
CA THR A 41 -12.91 19.26 -27.01
C THR A 41 -12.04 18.32 -26.16
N LEU A 42 -11.99 18.55 -24.85
CA LEU A 42 -11.27 17.68 -23.92
C LEU A 42 -11.97 16.34 -23.73
N ALA A 43 -13.30 16.32 -23.71
CA ALA A 43 -14.07 15.07 -23.66
C ALA A 43 -13.81 14.21 -24.91
N ALA A 44 -13.83 14.81 -26.10
CA ALA A 44 -13.51 14.13 -27.36
C ALA A 44 -12.06 13.62 -27.39
N ALA A 45 -11.09 14.44 -26.97
CA ALA A 45 -9.69 14.04 -26.87
C ALA A 45 -9.50 12.84 -25.92
N CYS A 46 -10.20 12.83 -24.77
CA CYS A 46 -10.16 11.71 -23.83
C CYS A 46 -10.75 10.42 -24.42
N TRP A 47 -11.84 10.53 -25.17
CA TRP A 47 -12.43 9.39 -25.89
C TRP A 47 -11.49 8.81 -26.94
N VAL A 48 -10.88 9.68 -27.76
CA VAL A 48 -9.89 9.25 -28.76
C VAL A 48 -8.72 8.56 -28.07
N ALA A 49 -8.17 9.17 -27.01
CA ALA A 49 -7.07 8.58 -26.25
C ALA A 49 -7.44 7.22 -25.63
N ALA A 50 -8.66 7.07 -25.10
CA ALA A 50 -9.16 5.81 -24.54
C ALA A 50 -9.21 4.68 -25.59
N VAL A 51 -9.77 4.98 -26.76
CA VAL A 51 -9.90 4.02 -27.87
C VAL A 51 -8.52 3.68 -28.43
N THR A 52 -7.66 4.67 -28.69
CA THR A 52 -6.30 4.45 -29.17
C THR A 52 -5.50 3.58 -28.21
N CYS A 53 -5.55 3.86 -26.90
CA CYS A 53 -4.83 3.07 -25.90
C CYS A 53 -5.34 1.61 -25.86
N ARG A 54 -6.66 1.41 -26.00
CA ARG A 54 -7.26 0.08 -26.07
C ARG A 54 -6.87 -0.70 -27.31
N LEU A 55 -6.80 -0.05 -28.48
CA LEU A 55 -6.40 -0.65 -29.74
C LEU A 55 -4.92 -1.07 -29.71
N ILE A 56 -4.04 -0.18 -29.24
CA ILE A 56 -2.61 -0.47 -29.06
C ILE A 56 -2.43 -1.64 -28.10
N GLY A 57 -3.13 -1.65 -26.97
CA GLY A 57 -3.06 -2.74 -25.99
C GLY A 57 -3.60 -4.09 -26.50
N ALA A 58 -4.48 -4.09 -27.50
CA ALA A 58 -5.00 -5.31 -28.12
C ALA A 58 -4.01 -5.93 -29.11
N TRP A 59 -3.35 -5.10 -29.92
CA TRP A 59 -2.50 -5.56 -31.03
C TRP A 59 -1.03 -5.65 -30.66
N ARG A 60 -0.50 -4.66 -29.93
CA ARG A 60 0.91 -4.59 -29.52
C ARG A 60 1.04 -4.03 -28.11
N PRO A 61 0.76 -4.86 -27.07
CA PRO A 61 0.84 -4.42 -25.67
C PRO A 61 2.22 -3.88 -25.30
N THR A 62 3.30 -4.38 -25.91
CA THR A 62 4.68 -3.95 -25.66
C THR A 62 4.93 -2.47 -25.94
N ALA A 63 4.15 -1.83 -26.83
CA ALA A 63 4.25 -0.40 -27.11
C ALA A 63 3.76 0.47 -25.94
N LEU A 64 2.93 -0.07 -25.03
CA LEU A 64 2.46 0.63 -23.83
C LEU A 64 3.45 0.56 -22.66
N LYS A 65 4.52 -0.23 -22.78
CA LYS A 65 5.54 -0.39 -21.74
C LYS A 65 6.13 0.92 -21.21
N PRO A 66 6.60 1.89 -22.04
CA PRO A 66 7.17 3.13 -21.52
C PRO A 66 6.14 3.98 -20.76
N VAL A 67 4.90 4.02 -21.24
CA VAL A 67 3.80 4.75 -20.58
C VAL A 67 3.45 4.10 -19.23
N TYR A 68 3.35 2.78 -19.21
CA TYR A 68 3.11 2.01 -17.99
C TYR A 68 4.21 2.27 -16.96
N LEU A 69 5.48 2.09 -17.34
CA LEU A 69 6.61 2.29 -16.42
C LEU A 69 6.71 3.74 -15.93
N GLY A 70 6.50 4.72 -16.80
CA GLY A 70 6.50 6.14 -16.41
C GLY A 70 5.41 6.45 -15.39
N LEU A 71 4.19 5.95 -15.60
CA LEU A 71 3.08 6.16 -14.67
C LEU A 71 3.27 5.37 -13.35
N THR A 72 3.80 4.14 -13.42
CA THR A 72 4.13 3.36 -12.23
C THR A 72 5.20 4.06 -11.40
N LEU A 73 6.24 4.60 -12.04
CA LEU A 73 7.29 5.35 -11.35
C LEU A 73 6.74 6.64 -10.72
N ALA A 74 5.87 7.35 -11.43
CA ALA A 74 5.22 8.57 -10.91
C ALA A 74 4.29 8.30 -9.71
N THR A 75 3.62 7.14 -9.69
CA THR A 75 2.68 6.77 -8.61
C THR A 75 3.35 6.01 -7.46
N TRP A 76 4.57 5.50 -7.64
CA TRP A 76 5.29 4.77 -6.61
C TRP A 76 5.46 5.54 -5.27
N PRO A 77 5.79 6.85 -5.25
CA PRO A 77 5.88 7.60 -4.00
C PRO A 77 4.56 7.66 -3.21
N ILE A 78 3.43 7.58 -3.90
CA ILE A 78 2.10 7.61 -3.26
C ILE A 78 1.93 6.39 -2.38
N GLY A 79 2.31 5.21 -2.87
CA GLY A 79 2.27 3.97 -2.09
C GLY A 79 3.14 4.06 -0.84
N TRP A 80 4.36 4.61 -0.97
CA TRP A 80 5.26 4.84 0.14
C TRP A 80 4.62 5.77 1.21
N VAL A 81 4.02 6.90 0.79
CA VAL A 81 3.34 7.82 1.71
C VAL A 81 2.19 7.14 2.42
N ILE A 82 1.33 6.41 1.69
CA ILE A 82 0.16 5.72 2.27
C ILE A 82 0.61 4.68 3.29
N SER A 83 1.66 3.90 3.02
CA SER A 83 2.21 2.92 3.97
C SER A 83 2.68 3.57 5.27
N HIS A 84 3.41 4.69 5.19
CA HIS A 84 3.88 5.43 6.37
C HIS A 84 2.73 6.09 7.11
N LEU A 85 1.77 6.64 6.39
CA LEU A 85 0.59 7.25 6.98
C LEU A 85 -0.28 6.22 7.70
N ALA A 86 -0.53 5.06 7.08
CA ALA A 86 -1.27 3.97 7.71
C ALA A 86 -0.57 3.47 8.98
N LEU A 87 0.75 3.29 8.92
CA LEU A 87 1.55 2.93 10.10
C LEU A 87 1.44 3.99 11.20
N GLY A 88 1.56 5.27 10.83
CA GLY A 88 1.41 6.39 11.75
C GLY A 88 0.03 6.44 12.40
N ILE A 89 -1.04 6.25 11.61
CA ILE A 89 -2.42 6.21 12.11
C ILE A 89 -2.62 5.07 13.10
N VAL A 90 -2.14 3.86 12.79
CA VAL A 90 -2.26 2.72 13.70
C VAL A 90 -1.45 2.96 14.98
N TYR A 91 -0.21 3.45 14.82
CA TYR A 91 0.68 3.68 15.96
C TYR A 91 0.14 4.78 16.90
N TYR A 92 -0.25 5.93 16.36
CA TYR A 92 -0.69 7.07 17.17
C TYR A 92 -2.18 7.02 17.51
N GLY A 93 -3.01 6.42 16.66
CA GLY A 93 -4.46 6.33 16.86
C GLY A 93 -4.91 5.12 17.67
N VAL A 94 -4.13 4.03 17.69
CA VAL A 94 -4.50 2.80 18.40
C VAL A 94 -3.47 2.43 19.46
N ILE A 95 -2.20 2.24 19.08
CA ILE A 95 -1.18 1.72 20.01
C ILE A 95 -0.88 2.73 21.13
N THR A 96 -0.67 4.00 20.77
CA THR A 96 -0.34 5.08 21.71
C THR A 96 -1.43 5.32 22.76
N PRO A 97 -2.73 5.44 22.42
CA PRO A 97 -3.77 5.62 23.44
C PRO A 97 -3.92 4.40 24.34
N ILE A 98 -3.75 3.17 23.83
CA ILE A 98 -3.73 1.97 24.67
C ILE A 98 -2.58 2.04 25.68
N ALA A 99 -1.38 2.38 25.22
CA ALA A 99 -0.22 2.54 26.09
C ALA A 99 -0.42 3.67 27.12
N LEU A 100 -1.08 4.77 26.74
CA LEU A 100 -1.42 5.87 27.63
C LEU A 100 -2.41 5.42 28.71
N VAL A 101 -3.45 4.67 28.35
CA VAL A 101 -4.42 4.09 29.30
C VAL A 101 -3.72 3.14 30.27
N PHE A 102 -2.85 2.26 29.81
CA PHE A 102 -2.06 1.39 30.69
C PHE A 102 -1.16 2.19 31.65
N ARG A 103 -0.53 3.26 31.15
CA ARG A 103 0.27 4.16 31.97
C ARG A 103 -0.57 4.86 33.05
N LEU A 104 -1.78 5.32 32.71
CA LEU A 104 -2.70 5.96 33.64
C LEU A 104 -3.24 4.97 34.69
N LEU A 105 -3.47 3.72 34.31
CA LEU A 105 -3.89 2.65 35.22
C LEU A 105 -2.73 2.06 36.05
N GLY A 106 -1.51 2.57 35.90
CA GLY A 106 -0.32 2.07 36.61
C GLY A 106 0.08 0.64 36.21
N ARG A 107 -0.45 0.12 35.10
CA ARG A 107 -0.20 -1.24 34.63
C ARG A 107 1.05 -1.25 33.74
N ASP A 108 2.16 -1.75 34.28
CA ASP A 108 3.40 -1.92 33.53
C ASP A 108 3.45 -3.34 32.94
N ALA A 109 2.88 -3.52 31.75
CA ALA A 109 2.78 -4.83 31.10
C ALA A 109 4.11 -5.35 30.54
N MET A 110 5.10 -4.48 30.40
CA MET A 110 6.48 -4.86 30.15
C MET A 110 7.27 -4.20 31.29
N PRO A 111 8.06 -4.93 32.11
CA PRO A 111 8.82 -4.37 33.23
C PRO A 111 9.89 -3.41 32.70
N ARG A 112 9.47 -2.21 32.27
CA ARG A 112 10.30 -1.21 31.59
C ARG A 112 10.86 -0.21 32.59
N ARG A 113 10.39 -0.23 33.83
CA ARG A 113 10.93 0.59 34.91
C ARG A 113 12.34 0.11 35.23
N PHE A 114 13.29 1.01 35.09
CA PHE A 114 14.69 0.75 35.43
C PHE A 114 14.81 0.61 36.95
N ASP A 115 15.11 -0.58 37.41
CA ASP A 115 15.43 -0.90 38.79
C ASP A 115 16.96 -0.81 38.98
N ARG A 116 17.39 0.16 39.79
CA ARG A 116 18.81 0.40 40.07
C ARG A 116 19.41 -0.60 41.04
N ASP A 117 18.56 -1.27 41.82
CA ASP A 117 18.98 -2.21 42.86
C ASP A 117 18.89 -3.66 42.35
N ALA A 118 18.37 -3.87 41.14
CA ALA A 118 18.33 -5.18 40.51
C ALA A 118 19.75 -5.65 40.11
N PRO A 119 20.21 -6.83 40.59
CA PRO A 119 21.51 -7.38 40.21
C PRO A 119 21.56 -7.81 38.73
N THR A 120 20.38 -8.07 38.14
CA THR A 120 20.21 -8.42 36.74
C THR A 120 18.75 -8.26 36.31
N TYR A 121 18.52 -7.90 35.04
CA TYR A 121 17.19 -7.88 34.40
C TYR A 121 16.82 -9.21 33.72
N TRP A 122 17.65 -10.24 33.86
CA TRP A 122 17.35 -11.59 33.36
C TRP A 122 16.17 -12.18 34.15
N GLU A 123 15.06 -12.45 33.45
CA GLU A 123 13.96 -13.23 34.02
C GLU A 123 14.37 -14.71 34.12
N PRO A 124 14.03 -15.41 35.23
CA PRO A 124 14.33 -16.83 35.37
C PRO A 124 13.64 -17.63 34.27
N TYR A 125 14.42 -18.38 33.49
CA TYR A 125 13.88 -19.34 32.55
C TYR A 125 13.28 -20.52 33.32
N ASP A 126 11.98 -20.75 33.16
CA ASP A 126 11.28 -21.89 33.75
C ASP A 126 11.36 -23.11 32.80
N PRO A 127 12.20 -24.12 33.11
CA PRO A 127 12.42 -25.27 32.24
C PRO A 127 11.23 -26.23 32.17
N ASP A 128 10.21 -26.08 33.02
CA ASP A 128 9.03 -26.98 33.06
C ASP A 128 8.00 -26.70 31.95
N HIS A 129 8.35 -25.83 31.00
CA HIS A 129 7.57 -25.59 29.79
C HIS A 129 7.80 -26.74 28.81
N GLY A 130 7.10 -27.85 29.03
CA GLY A 130 7.13 -29.03 28.14
C GLY A 130 6.96 -28.66 26.66
N LEU A 131 7.58 -29.44 25.77
CA LEU A 131 7.61 -29.24 24.31
C LEU A 131 6.21 -28.97 23.71
N ASP A 132 5.18 -29.56 24.32
CA ASP A 132 3.76 -29.38 23.95
C ASP A 132 3.28 -27.92 24.00
N ARG A 133 3.83 -27.09 24.90
CA ARG A 133 3.52 -25.65 24.98
C ARG A 133 4.28 -24.86 23.92
N TYR A 134 5.51 -25.28 23.56
CA TYR A 134 6.26 -24.70 22.45
C TYR A 134 5.57 -24.97 21.09
N LEU A 135 4.87 -26.10 20.97
CA LEU A 135 4.09 -26.45 19.78
C LEU A 135 2.72 -25.74 19.69
N ARG A 136 2.29 -25.03 20.76
CA ARG A 136 1.04 -24.25 20.82
C ARG A 136 1.32 -22.75 20.90
N GLN A 137 1.96 -22.21 19.86
CA GLN A 137 2.32 -20.79 19.76
C GLN A 137 1.18 -19.86 19.30
N PHE A 138 -0.02 -20.39 19.05
CA PHE A 138 -1.19 -19.62 18.59
C PHE A 138 -2.44 -19.95 19.40
#